data_AF-A0A8R2NSF3-F1
#
_entry.id   AF-A0A8R2NSF3-F1
#
_cell.length_a   1.000
_cell.length_b   1.000
_cell.length_c   1.000
_cell.angle_alpha   90.00
_cell.angle_beta   90.00
_cell.angle_gamma   90.00
#
_symmetry.space_group_name_H-M   'P 1'
#
loop_
_entity.id
_entity.type
_entity.pdbx_description
1 polymer ?
#
loop_
_entity_poly.entity_id
_entity_poly.type
_entity_poly.pdbx_seq_one_letter_code
_entity_poly.pdbx_strand_id
1 'polypeptide(L)'
;MAMQFKFDSNSHVGQVLKINNTLTAEGYENNHELRNNLRLIIDEIGKSSAIAQHLEFPITSAQKLLNSDHVIYMMTEQNTPANFAVIGFLKMGWKKLFIYNKQDTCSETLVYCMLDFYIYESKQRQGYGKRLIEYMLQDMKLHARHLVMDKPTTNLLQFMLKNFQLSKLVNQGNNFAIYEDFFDEFNENHDYTGNRTSGYNRPPTFGRHGAHKHHDSMGEILQNTGPSSSVMHNHNNDFVHNQFHEVKPHTEEALGSLQINKYGDYVERDLKYHHSST
;
A
#
# COMPACT_ATOMS: atom_id res chain seq x y z
N MET A 1 -2.05 13.83 -12.53
CA MET A 1 -1.69 15.03 -11.74
C MET A 1 -1.57 14.56 -10.29
N ALA A 2 -0.55 14.98 -9.55
CA ALA A 2 -0.41 14.62 -8.14
C ALA A 2 -1.59 15.17 -7.32
N MET A 3 -2.19 14.36 -6.45
CA MET A 3 -3.30 14.80 -5.59
C MET A 3 -2.81 15.77 -4.53
N GLN A 4 -3.58 16.84 -4.31
CA GLN A 4 -3.33 17.86 -3.29
C GLN A 4 -4.28 17.67 -2.11
N PHE A 5 -3.75 17.82 -0.92
CA PHE A 5 -4.50 17.76 0.33
C PHE A 5 -4.29 19.04 1.11
N LYS A 6 -5.37 19.56 1.70
CA LYS A 6 -5.34 20.73 2.58
C LYS A 6 -5.08 20.29 4.01
N PHE A 7 -4.40 21.15 4.77
CA PHE A 7 -4.05 20.91 6.15
C PHE A 7 -4.08 22.22 6.95
N ASP A 8 -4.79 22.23 8.08
CA ASP A 8 -4.94 23.41 8.94
C ASP A 8 -3.81 23.52 9.98
N SER A 9 -2.57 23.15 9.63
CA SER A 9 -1.45 23.24 10.57
C SER A 9 -0.19 23.83 9.96
N ASN A 10 0.45 24.72 10.72
CA ASN A 10 1.80 25.23 10.46
C ASN A 10 2.91 24.16 10.60
N SER A 11 2.56 22.88 10.79
CA SER A 11 3.55 21.83 10.94
C SER A 11 4.04 21.38 9.55
N HIS A 12 5.32 21.62 9.29
CA HIS A 12 6.00 21.14 8.09
C HIS A 12 5.87 19.61 8.08
N VAL A 13 5.13 19.07 7.12
CA VAL A 13 5.04 17.63 6.90
C VAL A 13 6.39 17.21 6.31
N GLY A 14 7.11 16.34 7.01
CA GLY A 14 8.41 15.83 6.54
C GLY A 14 8.32 15.29 5.11
N GLN A 15 9.43 15.31 4.37
CA GLN A 15 9.44 14.90 2.96
C GLN A 15 8.95 13.45 2.74
N VAL A 16 9.12 12.58 3.73
CA VAL A 16 8.60 11.21 3.71
C VAL A 16 7.90 10.93 5.04
N LEU A 17 6.62 10.55 4.97
CA LEU A 17 5.84 10.05 6.09
C LEU A 17 5.93 8.53 6.14
N LYS A 18 6.31 7.97 7.30
CA LYS A 18 6.27 6.53 7.54
C LYS A 18 5.00 6.18 8.31
N ILE A 19 4.14 5.37 7.71
CA ILE A 19 2.79 5.08 8.18
C ILE A 19 2.67 3.58 8.42
N ASN A 20 2.23 3.19 9.61
CA ASN A 20 2.04 1.79 9.98
C ASN A 20 0.54 1.45 10.08
N ASN A 21 0.25 0.26 10.62
CA ASN A 21 -1.11 -0.26 10.78
C ASN A 21 -1.98 0.50 11.79
N THR A 22 -1.49 1.53 12.47
CA THR A 22 -2.32 2.43 13.29
C THR A 22 -2.93 3.59 12.50
N LEU A 23 -2.53 3.74 11.21
CA LEU A 23 -2.84 4.85 10.32
C LEU A 23 -2.28 6.21 10.80
N THR A 24 -1.31 6.22 11.69
CA THR A 24 -0.57 7.44 12.06
C THR A 24 0.77 7.49 11.32
N ALA A 25 1.26 8.69 11.05
CA ALA A 25 2.62 8.91 10.61
C ALA A 25 3.56 9.03 11.82
N GLU A 26 4.74 8.42 11.75
CA GLU A 26 5.78 8.53 12.78
C GLU A 26 6.13 10.02 13.02
N GLY A 27 6.08 10.45 14.29
CA GLY A 27 6.27 11.83 14.72
C GLY A 27 5.01 12.70 14.73
N TYR A 28 3.86 12.16 14.31
CA TYR A 28 2.56 12.86 14.26
C TYR A 28 1.44 12.04 14.92
N GLU A 29 1.77 11.26 15.96
CA GLU A 29 0.86 10.30 16.59
C GLU A 29 -0.39 10.96 17.17
N ASN A 30 -0.26 12.19 17.67
CA ASN A 30 -1.35 12.97 18.27
C ASN A 30 -2.15 13.79 17.23
N ASN A 31 -1.79 13.74 15.94
CA ASN A 31 -2.47 14.50 14.90
C ASN A 31 -3.64 13.70 14.31
N HIS A 32 -4.81 13.81 14.95
CA HIS A 32 -6.03 13.11 14.54
C HIS A 32 -6.55 13.52 13.17
N GLU A 33 -6.38 14.79 12.78
CA GLU A 33 -6.76 15.28 11.45
C GLU A 33 -5.90 14.63 10.37
N LEU A 34 -4.58 14.55 10.59
CA LEU A 34 -3.66 13.86 9.69
C LEU A 34 -4.03 12.39 9.55
N ARG A 35 -4.33 11.70 10.65
CA ARG A 35 -4.76 10.30 10.60
C ARG A 35 -6.00 10.10 9.72
N ASN A 36 -7.00 10.98 9.84
CA ASN A 36 -8.21 10.91 9.01
C ASN A 36 -7.91 11.19 7.53
N ASN A 37 -7.07 12.18 7.24
CA ASN A 37 -6.64 12.50 5.89
C ASN A 37 -5.80 11.36 5.28
N LEU A 38 -4.89 10.76 6.04
CA LEU A 38 -4.06 9.64 5.60
C LEU A 38 -4.88 8.43 5.17
N ARG A 39 -6.00 8.15 5.86
CA ARG A 39 -6.93 7.09 5.45
C ARG A 39 -7.43 7.30 4.03
N LEU A 40 -7.93 8.50 3.73
CA LEU A 40 -8.43 8.87 2.39
C LEU A 40 -7.29 8.88 1.35
N ILE A 41 -6.14 9.46 1.72
CA ILE A 41 -4.96 9.51 0.86
C ILE A 41 -4.50 8.12 0.43
N ILE A 42 -4.41 7.17 1.37
CA ILE A 42 -3.94 5.80 1.11
C ILE A 42 -4.92 5.08 0.17
N ASP A 43 -6.23 5.25 0.36
CA ASP A 43 -7.23 4.64 -0.51
C ASP A 43 -7.14 5.19 -1.94
N GLU A 44 -6.99 6.51 -2.11
CA GLU A 44 -6.89 7.14 -3.42
C GLU A 44 -5.57 6.82 -4.16
N ILE A 45 -4.44 6.87 -3.46
CA ILE A 45 -3.16 6.54 -4.09
C ILE A 45 -3.05 5.03 -4.36
N GLY A 46 -3.70 4.19 -3.55
CA GLY A 46 -3.82 2.76 -3.79
C GLY A 46 -4.62 2.44 -5.06
N LYS A 47 -5.72 3.17 -5.31
CA LYS A 47 -6.45 3.10 -6.59
C LYS A 47 -5.60 3.56 -7.77
N SER A 48 -4.89 4.67 -7.60
CA SER A 48 -3.99 5.22 -8.63
C SER A 48 -2.90 4.21 -9.01
N SER A 49 -2.30 3.55 -8.00
CA SER A 49 -1.32 2.48 -8.21
C SER A 49 -1.92 1.29 -8.97
N ALA A 50 -3.14 0.87 -8.61
CA ALA A 50 -3.84 -0.24 -9.26
C ALA A 50 -4.05 0.03 -10.76
N ILE A 51 -4.53 1.23 -11.09
CA ILE A 51 -4.75 1.66 -12.47
C ILE A 51 -3.44 1.65 -13.27
N ALA A 52 -2.37 2.21 -12.69
CA ALA A 52 -1.06 2.27 -13.34
C ALA A 52 -0.42 0.88 -13.55
N GLN A 53 -0.80 -0.10 -12.74
CA GLN A 53 -0.35 -1.49 -12.85
C GLN A 53 -1.33 -2.40 -13.61
N HIS A 54 -2.45 -1.85 -14.11
CA HIS A 54 -3.53 -2.60 -14.77
C HIS A 54 -4.12 -3.72 -13.89
N LEU A 55 -4.26 -3.47 -12.59
CA LEU A 55 -4.89 -4.38 -11.64
C LEU A 55 -6.41 -4.13 -11.57
N GLU A 56 -7.18 -5.20 -11.45
CA GLU A 56 -8.64 -5.13 -11.30
C GLU A 56 -9.05 -4.44 -9.98
N PHE A 57 -8.31 -4.71 -8.90
CA PHE A 57 -8.57 -4.15 -7.57
C PHE A 57 -7.31 -3.57 -6.92
N PRO A 58 -7.43 -2.51 -6.11
CA PRO A 58 -6.31 -1.98 -5.34
C PRO A 58 -5.72 -3.00 -4.37
N ILE A 59 -4.41 -3.22 -4.44
CA ILE A 59 -3.66 -4.06 -3.49
C ILE A 59 -3.22 -3.27 -2.24
N THR A 60 -3.40 -1.95 -2.25
CA THR A 60 -3.14 -1.04 -1.13
C THR A 60 -4.40 -0.24 -0.83
N SER A 61 -4.80 -0.24 0.45
CA SER A 61 -5.88 0.57 1.00
C SER A 61 -5.66 0.74 2.50
N ALA A 62 -6.29 1.72 3.11
CA ALA A 62 -6.20 1.95 4.56
C ALA A 62 -6.74 0.74 5.33
N GLN A 63 -7.82 0.13 4.85
CA GLN A 63 -8.37 -1.09 5.44
C GLN A 63 -7.38 -2.26 5.35
N LYS A 64 -6.69 -2.44 4.22
CA LYS A 64 -5.66 -3.49 4.08
C LYS A 64 -4.46 -3.22 4.99
N LEU A 65 -4.07 -1.96 5.16
CA LEU A 65 -2.97 -1.57 6.04
C LEU A 65 -3.30 -1.85 7.52
N LEU A 66 -4.49 -1.47 8.00
CA LEU A 66 -4.98 -1.74 9.36
C LEU A 66 -4.90 -3.23 9.73
N ASN A 67 -5.19 -4.11 8.77
CA ASN A 67 -5.23 -5.57 8.97
C ASN A 67 -3.92 -6.26 8.61
N SER A 68 -2.80 -5.53 8.64
CA SER A 68 -1.48 -6.06 8.31
C SER A 68 -0.41 -5.51 9.25
N ASP A 69 0.81 -6.02 9.12
CA ASP A 69 2.05 -5.48 9.71
C ASP A 69 2.85 -4.67 8.68
N HIS A 70 2.21 -4.28 7.57
CA HIS A 70 2.87 -3.52 6.51
C HIS A 70 3.17 -2.08 6.94
N VAL A 71 4.13 -1.47 6.26
CA VAL A 71 4.53 -0.07 6.42
C VAL A 71 4.45 0.62 5.07
N ILE A 72 3.90 1.83 5.04
CA ILE A 72 3.89 2.70 3.87
C ILE A 72 4.87 3.85 4.12
N TYR A 73 5.85 4.01 3.23
CA TYR A 73 6.63 5.23 3.10
C TYR A 73 5.97 6.09 2.04
N MET A 74 5.44 7.25 2.43
CA MET A 74 4.71 8.16 1.58
C MET A 74 5.49 9.44 1.37
N MET A 75 5.84 9.76 0.13
CA MET A 75 6.57 10.99 -0.19
C MET A 75 5.59 12.14 -0.41
N THR A 76 5.86 13.26 0.23
CA THR A 76 5.04 14.48 0.14
C THR A 76 5.89 15.68 -0.28
N GLU A 77 5.25 16.62 -0.95
CA GLU A 77 5.83 17.91 -1.34
C GLU A 77 4.92 19.02 -0.84
N GLN A 78 5.47 19.95 -0.06
CA GLN A 78 4.70 21.10 0.41
C GLN A 78 4.54 22.11 -0.73
N ASN A 79 3.30 22.39 -1.13
CA ASN A 79 3.00 23.38 -2.18
C ASN A 79 2.81 24.77 -1.58
N THR A 80 2.14 24.84 -0.42
CA THR A 80 1.89 26.06 0.34
C THR A 80 2.01 25.75 1.84
N PRO A 81 2.08 26.76 2.73
CA PRO A 81 2.06 26.52 4.17
C PRO A 81 0.89 25.65 4.65
N ALA A 82 -0.25 25.71 3.95
CA ALA A 82 -1.47 24.97 4.29
C ALA A 82 -1.70 23.71 3.43
N ASN A 83 -0.94 23.46 2.35
CA ASN A 83 -1.22 22.36 1.44
C ASN A 83 0.04 21.56 1.12
N PHE A 84 -0.12 20.23 1.08
CA PHE A 84 0.89 19.34 0.52
C PHE A 84 0.29 18.48 -0.59
N ALA A 85 1.13 18.07 -1.52
CA ALA A 85 0.81 17.08 -2.52
C ALA A 85 1.50 15.75 -2.17
N VAL A 86 0.82 14.66 -2.43
CA VAL A 86 1.42 13.33 -2.36
C VAL A 86 2.09 13.04 -3.69
N ILE A 87 3.37 12.68 -3.66
CA ILE A 87 4.19 12.41 -4.84
C ILE A 87 4.11 10.93 -5.23
N GLY A 88 4.08 10.06 -4.22
CA GLY A 88 4.11 8.63 -4.40
C GLY A 88 4.23 7.90 -3.07
N PHE A 89 4.20 6.57 -3.12
CA PHE A 89 4.40 5.73 -1.96
C PHE A 89 5.15 4.44 -2.29
N LEU A 90 5.69 3.83 -1.23
CA LEU A 90 6.33 2.53 -1.22
C LEU A 90 5.76 1.74 -0.04
N LYS A 91 5.08 0.64 -0.32
CA LYS A 91 4.55 -0.29 0.68
C LYS A 91 5.51 -1.45 0.86
N MET A 92 5.88 -1.70 2.10
CA MET A 92 6.77 -2.77 2.51
C MET A 92 6.10 -3.67 3.54
N GLY A 93 6.55 -4.91 3.67
CA GLY A 93 6.07 -5.82 4.73
C GLY A 93 6.86 -7.10 4.82
N TRP A 94 6.86 -7.74 5.98
CA TRP A 94 7.50 -9.03 6.17
C TRP A 94 6.65 -10.14 5.56
N LYS A 95 7.29 -11.08 4.84
CA LYS A 95 6.65 -12.27 4.29
C LYS A 95 7.51 -13.49 4.61
N LYS A 96 6.83 -14.56 5.01
CA LYS A 96 7.44 -15.89 5.14
C LYS A 96 7.30 -16.58 3.79
N LEU A 97 8.41 -16.78 3.10
CA LEU A 97 8.44 -17.33 1.73
C LEU A 97 9.30 -18.59 1.67
N PHE A 98 8.94 -19.49 0.76
CA PHE A 98 9.82 -20.57 0.33
C PHE A 98 10.69 -20.04 -0.82
N ILE A 99 11.99 -19.95 -0.57
CA ILE A 99 12.97 -19.32 -1.46
C ILE A 99 13.96 -20.37 -1.95
N TYR A 100 14.18 -20.42 -3.26
CA TYR A 100 15.20 -21.22 -3.91
C TYR A 100 16.49 -20.41 -4.03
N ASN A 101 17.60 -21.00 -3.61
CA ASN A 101 18.93 -20.42 -3.77
C ASN A 101 19.55 -20.78 -5.15
N LYS A 102 20.81 -20.38 -5.38
CA LYS A 102 21.56 -20.64 -6.62
C LYS A 102 21.82 -22.14 -6.88
N GLN A 103 21.62 -23.00 -5.89
CA GLN A 103 21.79 -24.45 -5.95
C GLN A 103 20.44 -25.20 -5.93
N ASP A 104 19.35 -24.51 -6.28
CA ASP A 104 17.98 -25.04 -6.29
C ASP A 104 17.51 -25.64 -4.96
N THR A 105 18.15 -25.27 -3.86
CA THR A 105 17.73 -25.68 -2.52
C THR A 105 16.67 -24.72 -2.00
N CYS A 106 15.52 -25.27 -1.64
CA CYS A 106 14.40 -24.53 -1.07
C CYS A 106 14.53 -24.39 0.44
N SER A 107 14.33 -23.17 0.95
CA SER A 107 14.28 -22.90 2.39
C SER A 107 13.16 -21.92 2.73
N GLU A 108 12.53 -22.12 3.88
CA GLU A 108 11.53 -21.19 4.40
C GLU A 108 12.24 -20.03 5.11
N THR A 109 12.07 -18.81 4.58
CA THR A 109 12.79 -17.62 5.05
C THR A 109 11.81 -16.46 5.28
N LEU A 110 12.02 -15.71 6.36
CA LEU A 110 11.32 -14.45 6.61
C LEU A 110 12.09 -13.32 5.92
N VAL A 111 11.47 -12.65 4.95
CA VAL A 111 12.09 -11.59 4.15
C VAL A 111 11.24 -10.31 4.16
N TYR A 112 11.90 -9.17 3.97
CA TYR A 112 11.23 -7.87 3.88
C TYR A 112 10.95 -7.54 2.42
N CYS A 113 9.67 -7.55 2.06
CA CYS A 113 9.23 -7.45 0.68
C CYS A 113 8.75 -6.04 0.32
N MET A 114 9.09 -5.61 -0.89
CA MET A 114 8.40 -4.54 -1.60
C MET A 114 7.10 -5.10 -2.16
N LEU A 115 5.98 -4.58 -1.67
CA LEU A 115 4.63 -5.11 -1.92
C LEU A 115 3.79 -4.23 -2.85
N ASP A 116 4.10 -2.94 -2.93
CA ASP A 116 3.48 -2.00 -3.86
C ASP A 116 4.38 -0.76 -3.96
N PHE A 117 4.49 -0.19 -5.15
CA PHE A 117 5.35 0.97 -5.37
C PHE A 117 4.80 1.82 -6.51
N TYR A 118 4.51 3.08 -6.21
CA TYR A 118 3.91 3.98 -7.18
C TYR A 118 4.35 5.42 -6.96
N ILE A 119 4.71 6.08 -8.06
CA ILE A 119 4.94 7.52 -8.13
C ILE A 119 3.96 8.05 -9.18
N TYR A 120 3.24 9.14 -8.86
CA TYR A 120 2.34 9.78 -9.80
C TYR A 120 3.04 10.08 -11.13
N GLU A 121 2.38 9.85 -12.25
CA GLU A 121 2.95 9.91 -13.60
C GLU A 121 3.59 11.28 -13.86
N SER A 122 2.94 12.36 -13.42
CA SER A 122 3.45 13.74 -13.53
C SER A 122 4.73 14.02 -12.73
N LYS A 123 5.11 13.12 -11.82
CA LYS A 123 6.31 13.19 -10.97
C LYS A 123 7.32 12.08 -11.29
N GLN A 124 7.01 11.18 -12.24
CA GLN A 124 7.95 10.13 -12.63
C GLN A 124 9.19 10.70 -13.33
N ARG A 125 10.28 9.92 -13.30
CA ARG A 125 11.59 10.25 -13.92
C ARG A 125 12.30 11.49 -13.35
N GLN A 126 11.83 12.04 -12.23
CA GLN A 126 12.45 13.17 -11.52
C GLN A 126 13.28 12.73 -10.29
N GLY A 127 13.54 11.44 -10.12
CA GLY A 127 14.35 10.90 -9.02
C GLY A 127 13.59 10.59 -7.72
N TYR A 128 12.31 10.95 -7.60
CA TYR A 128 11.51 10.69 -6.40
C TYR A 128 11.44 9.20 -6.01
N GLY A 129 11.28 8.31 -6.98
CA GLY A 129 11.27 6.88 -6.73
C GLY A 129 12.57 6.37 -6.09
N LYS A 130 13.72 6.89 -6.53
CA LYS A 130 15.03 6.53 -5.98
C LYS A 130 15.16 7.02 -4.55
N ARG A 131 14.85 8.30 -4.31
CA ARG A 131 14.87 8.91 -2.97
C ARG A 131 13.98 8.15 -1.98
N LEU A 132 12.79 7.72 -2.41
CA LEU A 132 11.86 7.00 -1.54
C LEU A 132 12.39 5.62 -1.14
N ILE A 133 12.98 4.87 -2.08
CA ILE A 133 13.61 3.59 -1.79
C ILE A 133 14.86 3.77 -0.93
N GLU A 134 15.72 4.76 -1.21
CA GLU A 134 16.90 5.07 -0.39
C GLU A 134 16.52 5.41 1.06
N TYR A 135 15.47 6.21 1.25
CA TYR A 135 14.95 6.52 2.58
C TYR A 135 14.52 5.24 3.32
N MET A 136 13.74 4.38 2.67
CA MET A 136 13.30 3.11 3.25
C MET A 136 14.48 2.19 3.58
N LEU A 137 15.47 2.08 2.70
CA LEU A 137 16.68 1.28 2.91
C LEU A 137 17.48 1.79 4.12
N GLN A 138 17.59 3.11 4.29
CA GLN A 138 18.24 3.72 5.44
C GLN A 138 17.48 3.46 6.75
N ASP A 139 16.15 3.65 6.75
CA ASP A 139 15.29 3.39 7.90
C ASP A 139 15.38 1.93 8.37
N MET A 140 15.31 1.01 7.42
CA MET A 140 15.37 -0.44 7.68
C MET A 140 16.79 -0.99 7.85
N LYS A 141 17.82 -0.16 7.62
CA LYS A 141 19.24 -0.58 7.61
C LYS A 141 19.48 -1.78 6.68
N LEU A 142 18.89 -1.70 5.48
CA LEU A 142 18.89 -2.77 4.49
C LEU A 142 19.70 -2.34 3.26
N HIS A 143 20.39 -3.29 2.62
CA HIS A 143 20.98 -3.06 1.30
C HIS A 143 19.95 -3.35 0.21
N ALA A 144 19.97 -2.58 -0.90
CA ALA A 144 19.04 -2.77 -2.02
C ALA A 144 19.07 -4.20 -2.59
N ARG A 145 20.24 -4.85 -2.56
CA ARG A 145 20.44 -6.24 -3.00
C ARG A 145 19.62 -7.27 -2.21
N HIS A 146 19.21 -6.92 -0.98
CA HIS A 146 18.42 -7.77 -0.10
C HIS A 146 16.90 -7.59 -0.26
N LEU A 147 16.47 -6.71 -1.17
CA LEU A 147 15.06 -6.50 -1.42
C LEU A 147 14.45 -7.67 -2.19
N VAL A 148 13.32 -8.15 -1.67
CA VAL A 148 12.45 -9.09 -2.34
C VAL A 148 11.25 -8.33 -2.90
N MET A 149 10.90 -8.52 -4.16
CA MET A 149 9.79 -7.81 -4.81
C MET A 149 8.64 -8.75 -5.14
N ASP A 150 7.41 -8.40 -4.72
CA ASP A 150 6.18 -9.13 -5.08
C ASP A 150 5.69 -8.67 -6.45
N LYS A 151 5.67 -9.56 -7.44
CA LYS A 151 5.19 -9.32 -8.82
C LYS A 151 5.71 -8.00 -9.43
N PRO A 152 7.04 -7.76 -9.48
CA PRO A 152 7.54 -6.50 -10.00
C PRO A 152 7.16 -6.32 -11.46
N THR A 153 6.73 -5.10 -11.80
CA THR A 153 6.51 -4.72 -13.21
C THR A 153 7.85 -4.61 -13.94
N THR A 154 7.84 -4.75 -15.27
CA THR A 154 9.03 -4.53 -16.11
C THR A 154 9.66 -3.15 -15.89
N ASN A 155 8.82 -2.12 -15.67
CA ASN A 155 9.26 -0.78 -15.36
C ASN A 155 10.01 -0.70 -14.03
N LEU A 156 9.55 -1.43 -13.00
CA LEU A 156 10.24 -1.53 -11.72
C LEU A 156 11.58 -2.26 -11.86
N LEU A 157 11.63 -3.38 -12.59
CA LEU A 157 12.89 -4.10 -12.83
C LEU A 157 13.94 -3.23 -13.54
N GLN A 158 13.55 -2.52 -14.60
CA GLN A 158 14.44 -1.57 -15.29
C GLN A 158 14.87 -0.40 -14.38
N PHE A 159 13.97 0.07 -13.54
CA PHE A 159 14.27 1.11 -12.57
C PHE A 159 15.31 0.62 -11.54
N MET A 160 15.18 -0.61 -11.02
CA MET A 160 16.12 -1.18 -10.07
C MET A 160 17.50 -1.41 -10.70
N LEU A 161 17.54 -1.89 -11.95
CA LEU A 161 18.77 -2.00 -12.74
C LEU A 161 19.48 -0.65 -12.85
N LYS A 162 18.77 0.40 -13.27
CA LYS A 162 19.37 1.72 -13.51
C LYS A 162 19.87 2.39 -12.23
N ASN A 163 19.11 2.31 -11.14
CA ASN A 163 19.37 3.12 -9.94
C ASN A 163 20.18 2.39 -8.87
N PHE A 164 20.11 1.06 -8.84
CA PHE A 164 20.76 0.22 -7.82
C PHE A 164 21.70 -0.83 -8.41
N GLN A 165 21.86 -0.88 -9.74
CA GLN A 165 22.76 -1.81 -10.45
C GLN A 165 22.40 -3.29 -10.22
N LEU A 166 21.13 -3.57 -9.92
CA LEU A 166 20.62 -4.91 -9.66
C LEU A 166 20.00 -5.51 -10.93
N SER A 167 20.65 -6.53 -11.49
CA SER A 167 20.28 -7.10 -12.80
C SER A 167 19.90 -8.56 -12.75
N LYS A 168 20.61 -9.37 -11.96
CA LYS A 168 20.48 -10.82 -11.98
C LYS A 168 19.43 -11.30 -11.00
N LEU A 169 18.34 -11.85 -11.51
CA LEU A 169 17.26 -12.42 -10.71
C LEU A 169 17.38 -13.94 -10.65
N VAL A 170 17.09 -14.52 -9.50
CA VAL A 170 16.92 -15.97 -9.34
C VAL A 170 15.47 -16.32 -9.61
N ASN A 171 15.24 -17.32 -10.46
CA ASN A 171 13.91 -17.83 -10.70
C ASN A 171 13.40 -18.57 -9.46
N GLN A 172 12.37 -18.04 -8.82
CA GLN A 172 11.80 -18.61 -7.60
C GLN A 172 10.67 -19.63 -7.86
N GLY A 173 10.23 -19.80 -9.12
CA GLY A 173 9.04 -20.60 -9.45
C GLY A 173 7.73 -20.03 -8.85
N ASN A 174 7.80 -18.88 -8.21
CA ASN A 174 6.68 -18.13 -7.64
C ASN A 174 6.65 -16.71 -8.22
N ASN A 175 5.77 -15.86 -7.69
CA ASN A 175 5.57 -14.50 -8.17
C ASN A 175 6.58 -13.47 -7.63
N PHE A 176 7.54 -13.89 -6.80
CA PHE A 176 8.53 -13.00 -6.20
C PHE A 176 9.82 -12.96 -7.03
N ALA A 177 10.41 -11.77 -7.12
CA ALA A 177 11.71 -11.56 -7.72
C ALA A 177 12.74 -11.29 -6.62
N ILE A 178 13.83 -12.04 -6.67
CA ILE A 178 14.94 -11.97 -5.71
C ILE A 178 16.23 -11.87 -6.51
N TYR A 179 17.10 -10.93 -6.15
CA TYR A 179 18.38 -10.77 -6.81
C TYR A 179 19.37 -11.85 -6.38
N GLU A 180 20.26 -12.28 -7.28
CA GLU A 180 21.30 -13.26 -6.99
C GLU A 180 22.15 -12.88 -5.77
N ASP A 181 22.48 -11.60 -5.67
CA ASP A 181 23.29 -11.03 -4.59
C ASP A 181 22.63 -11.19 -3.21
N PHE A 182 21.32 -11.44 -3.15
CA PHE A 182 20.61 -11.76 -1.90
C PHE A 182 21.23 -12.97 -1.19
N PHE A 183 21.77 -13.92 -1.97
CA PHE A 183 22.26 -15.19 -1.45
C PHE A 183 23.74 -15.17 -1.03
N ASP A 184 24.47 -14.09 -1.32
CA ASP A 184 25.91 -14.07 -1.12
C ASP A 184 26.30 -13.91 0.36
N GLU A 185 25.51 -13.19 1.17
CA GLU A 185 25.73 -13.09 2.63
C GLU A 185 25.47 -14.41 3.38
N PHE A 186 24.64 -15.30 2.85
CA PHE A 186 24.37 -16.59 3.46
C PHE A 186 25.56 -17.55 3.35
N ASN A 187 26.45 -17.34 2.39
CA ASN A 187 27.60 -18.22 2.15
C ASN A 187 28.83 -17.83 3.01
N GLU A 188 28.93 -16.58 3.47
CA GLU A 188 30.09 -16.13 4.26
C GLU A 188 30.04 -16.53 5.75
N ASN A 189 28.88 -16.96 6.27
CA ASN A 189 28.69 -17.35 7.68
C ASN A 189 28.49 -18.86 7.89
N HIS A 190 29.15 -19.70 7.08
CA HIS A 190 29.16 -21.15 7.25
C HIS A 190 30.11 -21.59 8.38
N ASP A 191 29.83 -21.17 9.62
CA ASP A 191 30.33 -21.90 10.79
C ASP A 191 29.62 -23.25 10.87
N TYR A 192 30.39 -24.34 11.05
CA TYR A 192 29.98 -25.75 11.12
C TYR A 192 29.11 -26.09 12.36
N THR A 193 28.29 -25.16 12.83
CA THR A 193 27.27 -25.42 13.85
C THR A 193 25.93 -25.39 13.15
N GLY A 194 25.23 -26.52 13.06
CA GLY A 194 24.00 -26.74 12.29
C GLY A 194 22.76 -25.90 12.66
N ASN A 195 22.92 -24.68 13.16
CA ASN A 195 21.85 -23.70 13.36
C ASN A 195 21.64 -22.90 12.07
N ARG A 196 20.70 -23.38 11.24
CA ARG A 196 20.19 -22.66 10.07
C ARG A 196 19.26 -21.52 10.49
N THR A 197 19.77 -20.45 11.11
CA THR A 197 19.00 -19.22 11.35
C THR A 197 19.93 -18.04 11.68
N SER A 198 20.54 -17.40 10.68
CA SER A 198 21.16 -16.08 10.91
C SER A 198 21.06 -15.21 9.68
N GLY A 199 20.49 -14.01 9.83
CA GLY A 199 20.39 -12.99 8.78
C GLY A 199 19.34 -11.92 9.05
N TYR A 200 18.10 -12.29 9.39
CA TYR A 200 16.98 -11.34 9.49
C TYR A 200 16.23 -11.40 10.84
N ASN A 201 16.97 -11.40 11.96
CA ASN A 201 16.38 -11.34 13.30
C ASN A 201 16.24 -9.90 13.80
N ARG A 202 15.36 -9.10 13.18
CA ARG A 202 14.70 -7.98 13.88
C ARG A 202 13.24 -7.85 13.39
N PRO A 203 12.33 -8.73 13.83
CA PRO A 203 10.91 -8.45 13.71
C PRO A 203 10.55 -7.20 14.52
N PRO A 204 9.64 -6.32 14.04
CA PRO A 204 9.01 -5.32 14.90
C PRO A 204 8.18 -6.03 15.99
N THR A 205 8.23 -5.52 17.22
CA THR A 205 7.58 -6.09 18.41
C THR A 205 6.06 -5.84 18.48
N PHE A 206 5.37 -5.72 17.35
CA PHE A 206 3.93 -5.41 17.35
C PHE A 206 3.09 -6.67 17.08
N GLY A 207 2.48 -7.18 18.15
CA GLY A 207 1.25 -7.99 18.13
C GLY A 207 1.33 -9.36 17.47
N ARG A 208 1.80 -10.37 18.22
CA ARG A 208 1.64 -11.78 17.83
C ARG A 208 0.19 -12.22 18.01
N HIS A 209 -0.57 -12.33 16.92
CA HIS A 209 -1.71 -13.26 16.85
C HIS A 209 -1.36 -14.33 15.81
N GLY A 210 -1.00 -15.51 16.32
CA GLY A 210 -0.78 -16.68 15.48
C GLY A 210 -2.10 -17.09 14.84
N ALA A 211 -2.17 -17.09 13.52
CA ALA A 211 -3.30 -17.64 12.79
C ALA A 211 -3.27 -19.18 12.88
N HIS A 212 -4.43 -19.77 13.15
CA HIS A 212 -4.63 -21.22 13.18
C HIS A 212 -4.37 -21.84 11.79
N LYS A 213 -3.62 -22.95 11.79
CA LYS A 213 -3.36 -23.78 10.62
C LYS A 213 -4.67 -24.39 10.10
N HIS A 214 -5.06 -24.05 8.88
CA HIS A 214 -5.97 -24.92 8.10
C HIS A 214 -5.13 -26.02 7.46
N HIS A 215 -5.47 -27.26 7.79
CA HIS A 215 -4.85 -28.48 7.33
C HIS A 215 -5.60 -28.93 6.08
N ASP A 216 -5.05 -28.79 4.89
CA ASP A 216 -5.62 -29.43 3.70
C ASP A 216 -4.50 -30.01 2.84
N SER A 217 -4.22 -31.29 3.11
CA SER A 217 -3.33 -32.14 2.33
C SER A 217 -4.11 -32.72 1.15
N MET A 218 -3.62 -32.47 -0.07
CA MET A 218 -4.11 -33.00 -1.36
C MET A 218 -3.91 -34.52 -1.47
N GLY A 219 -4.71 -35.29 -0.72
CA GLY A 219 -4.50 -36.73 -0.54
C GLY A 219 -5.77 -37.54 -0.37
N GLU A 220 -6.91 -37.15 -0.94
CA GLU A 220 -8.05 -38.04 -1.13
C GLU A 220 -8.72 -37.78 -2.49
N ILE A 221 -8.23 -38.47 -3.52
CA ILE A 221 -8.94 -38.71 -4.77
C ILE A 221 -9.44 -40.16 -4.70
N LEU A 222 -10.73 -40.37 -4.97
CA LEU A 222 -11.43 -41.55 -5.52
C LEU A 222 -12.67 -41.94 -4.70
N GLN A 223 -13.86 -41.63 -5.24
CA GLN A 223 -14.87 -42.63 -5.64
C GLN A 223 -16.11 -41.99 -6.29
N ASN A 224 -16.37 -42.41 -7.54
CA ASN A 224 -17.68 -42.67 -8.18
C ASN A 224 -18.70 -41.51 -8.36
N THR A 225 -19.53 -41.37 -9.40
CA THR A 225 -19.86 -42.06 -10.67
C THR A 225 -20.98 -41.23 -11.34
N GLY A 226 -20.91 -40.98 -12.66
CA GLY A 226 -22.09 -40.89 -13.56
C GLY A 226 -22.79 -39.52 -13.77
N PRO A 227 -23.51 -39.35 -14.91
CA PRO A 227 -23.50 -38.10 -15.70
C PRO A 227 -24.87 -37.38 -15.79
N SER A 228 -24.88 -36.08 -16.15
CA SER A 228 -26.00 -35.42 -16.87
C SER A 228 -25.71 -33.95 -17.29
N SER A 229 -25.80 -33.74 -18.61
CA SER A 229 -26.46 -32.65 -19.37
C SER A 229 -26.48 -31.18 -18.89
N SER A 230 -25.91 -30.33 -19.76
CA SER A 230 -26.43 -29.04 -20.29
C SER A 230 -27.12 -28.04 -19.36
N VAL A 231 -26.49 -26.87 -19.17
CA VAL A 231 -27.19 -25.58 -19.04
C VAL A 231 -26.41 -24.51 -19.83
N MET A 232 -27.07 -23.95 -20.84
CA MET A 232 -26.68 -22.71 -21.50
C MET A 232 -26.96 -21.53 -20.58
N HIS A 233 -26.03 -20.57 -20.51
CA HIS A 233 -26.38 -19.18 -20.25
C HIS A 233 -25.57 -18.26 -21.18
N ASN A 234 -26.26 -17.74 -22.20
CA ASN A 234 -25.99 -16.42 -22.75
C ASN A 234 -26.08 -15.40 -21.61
N HIS A 235 -25.19 -14.41 -21.57
CA HIS A 235 -25.53 -13.02 -21.25
C HIS A 235 -24.48 -12.07 -21.84
N ASN A 236 -24.99 -11.02 -22.48
CA ASN A 236 -24.27 -9.92 -23.11
C ASN A 236 -23.39 -9.17 -22.10
N ASN A 237 -22.14 -8.89 -22.46
CA ASN A 237 -21.25 -8.04 -21.68
C ASN A 237 -21.08 -6.69 -22.37
N ASP A 238 -22.06 -5.80 -22.15
CA ASP A 238 -21.95 -4.36 -22.38
C ASP A 238 -22.43 -3.66 -21.09
N PHE A 239 -21.56 -3.55 -20.08
CA PHE A 239 -21.91 -2.81 -18.85
C PHE A 239 -20.75 -2.12 -18.11
N VAL A 240 -19.50 -2.18 -18.56
CA VAL A 240 -18.38 -1.54 -17.82
C VAL A 240 -17.59 -0.59 -18.71
N HIS A 241 -18.28 0.45 -19.18
CA HIS A 241 -17.63 1.62 -19.80
C HIS A 241 -18.06 2.97 -19.20
N ASN A 242 -19.03 2.99 -18.27
CA ASN A 242 -19.69 4.23 -17.85
C ASN A 242 -19.51 4.62 -16.37
N GLN A 243 -18.50 4.13 -15.65
CA GLN A 243 -18.33 4.48 -14.22
C GLN A 243 -17.06 5.25 -13.84
N PHE A 244 -16.37 5.89 -14.80
CA PHE A 244 -15.25 6.79 -14.47
C PHE A 244 -15.31 8.17 -15.15
N HIS A 245 -16.42 8.54 -15.79
CA HIS A 245 -16.64 9.90 -16.26
C HIS A 245 -18.09 10.36 -16.10
N GLU A 246 -18.38 11.04 -14.99
CA GLU A 246 -19.24 12.24 -14.98
C GLU A 246 -19.15 12.94 -13.61
N VAL A 247 -18.37 14.02 -13.55
CA VAL A 247 -18.69 15.15 -12.68
C VAL A 247 -18.54 16.39 -13.54
N LYS A 248 -19.68 16.93 -13.98
CA LYS A 248 -19.82 18.32 -14.42
C LYS A 248 -21.11 18.91 -13.81
N PRO A 249 -21.16 20.24 -13.67
CA PRO A 249 -21.63 20.91 -12.46
C PRO A 249 -23.14 21.13 -12.50
N HIS A 250 -23.81 20.89 -11.38
CA HIS A 250 -25.20 21.30 -11.20
C HIS A 250 -25.29 22.34 -10.09
N THR A 251 -25.51 23.57 -10.56
CA THR A 251 -26.57 24.49 -10.13
C THR A 251 -26.81 24.61 -8.63
N GLU A 252 -26.38 25.76 -8.09
CA GLU A 252 -26.91 26.34 -6.86
C GLU A 252 -28.44 26.44 -6.96
N GLU A 253 -29.16 25.73 -6.08
CA GLU A 253 -30.34 26.22 -5.36
C GLU A 253 -30.82 25.13 -4.38
N ALA A 254 -31.18 25.57 -3.18
CA ALA A 254 -31.73 24.80 -2.06
C ALA A 254 -30.74 24.16 -1.05
N LEU A 255 -29.96 24.99 -0.36
CA LEU A 255 -29.65 24.81 1.07
C LEU A 255 -29.74 26.17 1.76
N GLY A 256 -30.66 26.27 2.73
CA GLY A 256 -31.08 27.52 3.38
C GLY A 256 -29.94 28.31 4.02
N SER A 257 -29.98 29.62 3.80
CA SER A 257 -29.04 30.60 4.34
C SER A 257 -29.08 30.64 5.87
N LEU A 258 -27.96 30.27 6.50
CA LEU A 258 -27.61 30.67 7.86
C LEU A 258 -27.23 32.15 7.82
N GLN A 259 -28.07 33.02 8.38
CA GLN A 259 -27.72 34.43 8.54
C GLN A 259 -26.77 34.59 9.74
N ILE A 260 -25.57 35.08 9.44
CA ILE A 260 -24.55 35.48 10.40
C ILE A 260 -24.69 36.99 10.61
N ASN A 261 -24.73 37.45 11.86
CA ASN A 261 -24.75 38.89 12.13
C ASN A 261 -23.37 39.52 11.85
N LYS A 262 -23.27 40.87 11.82
CA LYS A 262 -22.00 41.59 11.53
C LYS A 262 -20.86 41.32 12.53
N TYR A 263 -21.09 40.53 13.58
CA TYR A 263 -20.13 40.19 14.62
C TYR A 263 -19.76 38.70 14.67
N GLY A 264 -20.30 37.86 13.78
CA GLY A 264 -19.83 36.48 13.60
C GLY A 264 -20.48 35.41 14.50
N ASP A 265 -21.54 35.73 15.23
CA ASP A 265 -22.23 34.77 16.11
C ASP A 265 -23.44 34.10 15.44
N TYR A 266 -23.63 32.80 15.73
CA TYR A 266 -24.79 32.01 15.30
C TYR A 266 -26.01 32.30 16.19
N VAL A 267 -27.16 32.62 15.58
CA VAL A 267 -28.42 32.86 16.31
C VAL A 267 -29.30 31.60 16.25
N GLU A 268 -29.53 30.98 17.39
CA GLU A 268 -30.43 29.83 17.56
C GLU A 268 -31.89 30.30 17.48
N ARG A 269 -32.76 29.61 16.74
CA ARG A 269 -34.20 29.94 16.71
C ARG A 269 -34.90 29.28 17.89
N ASP A 270 -35.43 30.08 18.81
CA ASP A 270 -36.40 29.66 19.81
C ASP A 270 -37.65 29.06 19.16
N LEU A 271 -37.85 27.75 19.29
CA LEU A 271 -39.11 27.08 18.94
C LEU A 271 -40.10 27.22 20.10
N LYS A 272 -40.84 28.35 20.13
CA LYS A 272 -42.04 28.49 20.97
C LYS A 272 -43.29 28.03 20.23
N TYR A 273 -43.99 27.09 20.87
CA TYR A 273 -45.38 26.65 20.74
C TYR A 273 -46.29 27.42 19.78
N HIS A 274 -47.04 26.69 18.94
CA HIS A 274 -48.47 26.93 18.79
C HIS A 274 -49.23 25.61 18.57
N HIS A 275 -50.16 25.36 19.50
CA HIS A 275 -51.24 24.39 19.42
C HIS A 275 -52.32 24.85 18.43
N SER A 276 -53.21 23.88 18.14
CA SER A 276 -54.65 23.93 17.85
C SER A 276 -55.10 23.83 16.38
N SER A 277 -55.85 22.74 16.16
CA SER A 277 -57.19 22.60 15.55
C SER A 277 -57.41 23.25 14.17
N THR A 278 -57.93 22.55 13.16
CA THR A 278 -59.06 21.60 13.16
C THR A 278 -58.97 20.75 11.90
#